data_AF-A0A932NIF9-F1
#
_entry.id   AF-A0A932NIF9-F1
#
_cell.length_a   1.000
_cell.length_b   1.000
_cell.length_c   1.000
_cell.angle_alpha   90.00
_cell.angle_beta   90.00
_cell.angle_gamma   90.00
#
_symmetry.space_group_name_H-M   'P 1'
#
loop_
_entity.id
_entity.type
_entity.pdbx_description
1 polymer ?
#
loop_
_entity_poly.entity_id
_entity_poly.type
_entity_poly.pdbx_seq_one_letter_code
_entity_poly.pdbx_strand_id
1 'polypeptide(L)'
;MKWLVYFFAGLLLLPVNLNGQESISIFDIDSTNFPIMKAKFLAFNNKQIPETPNIIDIVLTENGITRKVTDIYCPPSPPPIPLSSVLTIDVSGSMTEKYNDVPRMVLAQTAAKAWVNNLDMSQNE
;
A
#
# COMPACT_ATOMS: atom_id res chain seq x y z
N MET A 1 -31.45 -9.87 37.25
CA MET A 1 -30.00 -10.04 36.99
C MET A 1 -29.70 -10.82 35.72
N LYS A 2 -30.36 -11.95 35.41
CA LYS A 2 -30.12 -12.73 34.17
C LYS A 2 -30.32 -11.94 32.87
N TRP A 3 -31.28 -11.03 32.82
CA TRP A 3 -31.53 -10.16 31.65
C TRP A 3 -30.35 -9.25 31.30
N LEU A 4 -29.55 -8.87 32.31
CA LEU A 4 -28.45 -7.92 32.19
C LEU A 4 -27.24 -8.66 31.64
N VAL A 5 -27.08 -9.91 32.06
CA VAL A 5 -26.09 -10.84 31.50
C VAL A 5 -26.37 -11.11 30.02
N TYR A 6 -27.64 -11.34 29.63
CA TYR A 6 -27.99 -11.53 28.21
C TYR A 6 -27.81 -10.25 27.39
N PHE A 7 -28.11 -9.09 27.96
CA PHE A 7 -27.89 -7.79 27.31
C PHE A 7 -26.40 -7.52 27.06
N PHE A 8 -25.54 -7.74 28.07
CA PHE A 8 -24.09 -7.61 27.92
C PHE A 8 -23.48 -8.69 27.01
N ALA A 9 -23.99 -9.93 27.04
CA ALA A 9 -23.55 -11.00 26.15
C ALA A 9 -23.95 -10.74 24.68
N GLY A 10 -25.12 -10.13 24.44
CA GLY A 10 -25.54 -9.71 23.10
C GLY A 10 -24.71 -8.54 22.55
N LEU A 11 -24.30 -7.60 23.41
CA LEU A 11 -23.45 -6.47 23.02
C LEU A 11 -22.04 -6.89 22.57
N LEU A 12 -21.53 -8.00 23.11
CA LEU A 12 -20.21 -8.56 22.78
C LEU A 12 -20.15 -9.32 21.44
N LEU A 13 -21.30 -9.57 20.81
CA LEU A 13 -21.42 -10.30 19.53
C LEU A 13 -21.66 -9.37 18.33
N LEU A 14 -21.61 -8.05 18.51
CA LEU A 14 -21.72 -7.11 17.40
C LEU A 14 -20.38 -7.04 16.65
N PRO A 15 -20.31 -7.40 15.36
CA PRO A 15 -19.10 -7.23 14.58
C PRO A 15 -18.83 -5.74 14.42
N VAL A 16 -17.73 -5.27 15.01
CA VAL A 16 -17.18 -3.94 14.72
C VAL A 16 -16.58 -4.03 13.32
N ASN A 17 -17.35 -3.61 12.31
CA ASN A 17 -16.78 -3.40 10.98
C ASN A 17 -15.83 -2.21 11.07
N LEU A 18 -14.54 -2.50 11.25
CA LEU A 18 -13.46 -1.55 11.00
C LEU A 18 -13.43 -1.30 9.48
N ASN A 19 -14.35 -0.46 9.01
CA ASN A 19 -14.23 0.10 7.67
C ASN A 19 -12.96 0.94 7.69
N GLY A 20 -11.95 0.54 6.91
CA GLY A 20 -10.78 1.38 6.74
C GLY A 20 -11.21 2.74 6.19
N GLN A 21 -10.63 3.79 6.74
CA GLN A 21 -11.02 5.16 6.42
C GLN A 21 -10.34 5.57 5.11
N GLU A 22 -11.13 6.05 4.15
CA GLU A 22 -10.57 6.83 3.04
C GLU A 22 -9.94 8.09 3.63
N SER A 23 -8.70 8.37 3.25
CA SER A 23 -7.96 9.49 3.82
C SER A 23 -7.38 10.36 2.72
N ILE A 24 -7.45 11.67 2.95
CA ILE A 24 -6.81 12.68 2.12
C ILE A 24 -5.92 13.54 3.01
N SER A 25 -4.68 13.72 2.59
CA SER A 25 -3.71 14.60 3.26
C SER A 25 -3.26 15.67 2.28
N ILE A 26 -3.47 16.93 2.62
CA ILE A 26 -3.15 18.10 1.77
C ILE A 26 -1.96 18.83 2.39
N PHE A 27 -0.98 19.19 1.57
CA PHE A 27 0.27 19.84 1.99
C PHE A 27 0.82 20.71 0.85
N ASP A 28 1.91 21.45 1.11
CA ASP A 28 2.54 22.36 0.16
C ASP A 28 1.54 23.29 -0.54
N ILE A 29 0.70 23.97 0.26
CA ILE A 29 -0.29 24.92 -0.27
C ILE A 29 0.45 26.16 -0.81
N ASP A 30 0.25 26.45 -2.09
CA ASP A 30 0.74 27.62 -2.80
C ASP A 30 -0.43 28.55 -3.13
N SER A 31 -0.45 29.71 -2.49
CA SER A 31 -1.45 30.77 -2.66
C SER A 31 -0.93 32.00 -3.40
N THR A 32 0.28 31.94 -3.97
CA THR A 32 0.95 33.11 -4.60
C THR A 32 0.18 33.70 -5.78
N ASN A 33 -0.64 32.90 -6.47
CA ASN A 33 -1.41 33.28 -7.65
C ASN A 33 -2.93 33.38 -7.37
N PHE A 34 -3.30 33.81 -6.16
CA PHE A 34 -4.70 34.02 -5.78
C PHE A 34 -5.48 34.78 -6.88
N PRO A 35 -6.70 34.34 -7.26
CA PRO A 35 -7.56 33.37 -6.58
C PRO A 35 -7.30 31.90 -6.91
N ILE A 36 -6.34 31.58 -7.78
CA ILE A 36 -6.00 30.20 -8.11
C ILE A 36 -4.94 29.72 -7.13
N MET A 37 -5.31 28.74 -6.31
CA MET A 37 -4.41 28.09 -5.36
C MET A 37 -4.03 26.71 -5.86
N LYS A 38 -2.83 26.27 -5.50
CA LYS A 38 -2.33 24.93 -5.78
C LYS A 38 -1.96 24.27 -4.46
N ALA A 39 -2.04 22.95 -4.42
CA ALA A 39 -1.56 22.16 -3.29
C ALA A 39 -1.15 20.78 -3.79
N LYS A 40 -0.34 20.10 -3.00
CA LYS A 40 -0.10 18.67 -3.17
C LYS A 40 -1.02 17.90 -2.24
N PHE A 41 -1.35 16.68 -2.62
CA PHE A 41 -2.13 15.80 -1.75
C PHE A 41 -1.73 14.34 -1.91
N LEU A 42 -2.02 13.56 -0.88
CA LEU A 42 -2.03 12.10 -0.90
C LEU A 42 -3.46 11.64 -0.63
N ALA A 43 -3.93 10.65 -1.40
CA ALA A 43 -5.23 10.03 -1.23
C ALA A 43 -5.07 8.51 -1.10
N PHE A 44 -5.75 7.93 -0.12
CA PHE A 44 -5.73 6.49 0.14
C PHE A 44 -7.15 5.96 0.32
N ASN A 45 -7.39 4.77 -0.22
CA ASN A 45 -8.67 4.07 0.01
C ASN A 45 -8.73 3.38 1.37
N ASN A 46 -9.85 2.70 1.61
CA ASN A 46 -10.09 1.91 2.81
C ASN A 46 -9.06 0.78 3.08
N LYS A 47 -8.25 0.39 2.10
CA LYS A 47 -7.17 -0.60 2.25
C LYS A 47 -5.80 0.04 2.43
N GLN A 48 -5.73 1.36 2.60
CA GLN A 48 -4.48 2.15 2.62
C GLN A 48 -3.67 2.04 1.32
N ILE A 49 -4.34 1.76 0.20
CA ILE A 49 -3.70 1.74 -1.12
C ILE A 49 -3.80 3.16 -1.70
N PRO A 50 -2.70 3.71 -2.25
CA PRO A 50 -2.73 5.00 -2.92
C PRO A 50 -3.72 5.00 -4.10
N GLU A 51 -4.53 6.04 -4.19
CA GLU A 51 -5.47 6.23 -5.30
C GLU A 51 -5.30 7.60 -5.95
N THR A 52 -5.65 7.65 -7.24
CA THR A 52 -5.69 8.90 -8.02
C THR A 52 -7.14 9.30 -8.25
N PRO A 53 -7.72 10.15 -7.38
CA PRO A 53 -9.11 10.60 -7.53
C PRO A 53 -9.28 11.48 -8.77
N ASN A 54 -10.46 11.43 -9.39
CA ASN A 54 -10.86 12.38 -10.43
C ASN A 54 -11.35 13.68 -9.80
N ILE A 55 -11.47 14.73 -10.63
CA ILE A 55 -11.98 16.04 -10.19
C ILE A 55 -13.37 15.92 -9.54
N ILE A 56 -14.21 15.02 -10.06
CA ILE A 56 -15.59 14.81 -9.55
C ILE A 56 -15.63 14.09 -8.19
N ASP A 57 -14.54 13.43 -7.80
CA ASP A 57 -14.47 12.64 -6.56
C ASP A 57 -14.10 13.53 -5.36
N ILE A 58 -13.62 14.77 -5.61
CA ILE A 58 -13.17 15.70 -4.56
C ILE A 58 -14.16 16.85 -4.37
N VAL A 59 -14.66 16.99 -3.14
CA VAL A 59 -15.42 18.17 -2.70
C VAL A 59 -14.52 19.02 -1.80
N LEU A 60 -14.10 20.19 -2.30
CA LEU A 60 -13.34 21.15 -1.52
C LEU A 60 -14.26 22.23 -0.95
N THR A 61 -14.14 22.50 0.35
CA THR A 61 -14.81 23.65 0.99
C THR A 61 -13.80 24.50 1.73
N GLU A 62 -14.02 25.81 1.70
CA GLU A 62 -13.24 26.78 2.44
C GLU A 62 -14.21 27.67 3.22
N ASN A 63 -14.10 27.67 4.55
CA ASN A 63 -15.03 28.37 5.44
C ASN A 63 -16.50 28.01 5.17
N GLY A 64 -16.77 26.74 4.82
CA GLY A 64 -18.11 26.25 4.49
C GLY A 64 -18.59 26.59 3.06
N ILE A 65 -17.80 27.32 2.27
CA ILE A 65 -18.14 27.64 0.88
C ILE A 65 -17.49 26.62 -0.05
N THR A 66 -18.27 26.01 -0.95
CA THR A 66 -17.75 25.07 -1.94
C THR A 66 -16.82 25.77 -2.92
N ARG A 67 -15.64 25.19 -3.14
CA ARG A 67 -14.63 25.66 -4.10
C ARG A 67 -14.55 24.71 -5.28
N LYS A 68 -14.34 25.26 -6.47
CA LYS A 68 -14.18 24.48 -7.69
C LYS A 68 -12.75 23.93 -7.75
N VAL A 69 -12.61 22.61 -7.73
CA VAL A 69 -11.37 21.94 -8.14
C VAL A 69 -11.25 22.09 -9.65
N THR A 70 -10.18 22.74 -10.12
CA THR A 70 -10.01 23.07 -11.54
C THR A 70 -9.18 22.03 -12.29
N ASP A 71 -8.26 21.36 -11.59
CA ASP A 71 -7.36 20.37 -12.15
C ASP A 71 -6.89 19.39 -11.07
N ILE A 72 -6.65 18.14 -11.44
CA ILE A 72 -5.95 17.14 -10.63
C ILE A 72 -4.94 16.45 -11.53
N TYR A 73 -3.67 16.50 -11.13
CA TYR A 73 -2.59 15.86 -11.85
C TYR A 73 -1.84 14.90 -10.94
N CYS A 74 -1.90 13.62 -11.28
CA CYS A 74 -1.01 12.61 -10.74
C CYS A 74 0.00 12.24 -11.83
N PRO A 75 1.30 12.49 -11.64
CA PRO A 75 2.29 12.10 -12.63
C PRO A 75 2.22 10.58 -12.84
N PRO A 76 2.33 10.09 -14.09
CA PRO A 76 2.38 8.66 -14.33
C PRO A 76 3.55 8.06 -13.55
N SER A 77 3.35 6.86 -13.02
CA SER A 77 4.44 6.11 -12.41
C SER A 77 5.57 5.98 -13.45
N PRO A 78 6.84 6.24 -13.08
CA PRO A 78 7.94 6.01 -14.00
C PRO A 78 7.92 4.55 -14.46
N PRO A 79 8.45 4.26 -15.67
CA PRO A 79 8.65 2.88 -16.06
C PRO A 79 9.48 2.16 -14.98
N PRO A 80 9.28 0.85 -14.79
CA PRO A 80 10.14 0.09 -13.89
C PRO A 80 11.60 0.31 -14.28
N ILE A 81 12.47 0.40 -13.27
CA ILE A 81 13.90 0.46 -13.50
C ILE A 81 14.48 -0.96 -13.49
N PRO A 82 15.46 -1.26 -14.35
CA PRO A 82 16.21 -2.49 -14.27
C PRO A 82 16.77 -2.77 -12.88
N LEU A 83 16.59 -4.00 -12.40
CA LEU A 83 17.12 -4.44 -11.12
C LEU A 83 18.22 -5.49 -11.34
N SER A 84 19.44 -5.13 -10.96
CA SER A 84 20.52 -6.11 -10.82
C SER A 84 20.47 -6.73 -9.43
N SER A 85 20.44 -8.06 -9.36
CA SER A 85 20.38 -8.82 -8.10
C SER A 85 21.48 -9.87 -8.06
N VAL A 86 22.23 -9.90 -6.96
CA VAL A 86 23.26 -10.91 -6.69
C VAL A 86 22.80 -11.78 -5.53
N LEU A 87 22.66 -13.08 -5.78
CA LEU A 87 22.34 -14.06 -4.75
C LEU A 87 23.61 -14.76 -4.30
N THR A 88 24.06 -14.46 -3.09
CA THR A 88 25.17 -15.18 -2.44
C THR A 88 24.60 -16.25 -1.51
N ILE A 89 24.95 -17.51 -1.78
CA ILE A 89 24.46 -18.67 -1.03
C ILE A 89 25.62 -19.26 -0.22
N ASP A 90 25.41 -19.47 1.07
CA ASP A 90 26.37 -20.17 1.92
C ASP A 90 26.57 -21.62 1.45
N VAL A 91 27.81 -22.12 1.54
CA VAL A 91 28.21 -23.49 1.18
C VAL A 91 28.86 -24.24 2.34
N SER A 92 28.60 -23.82 3.58
CA SER A 92 29.10 -24.47 4.79
C SER A 92 28.51 -25.88 5.00
N GLY A 93 29.14 -26.67 5.90
CA GLY A 93 28.67 -28.03 6.24
C GLY A 93 27.22 -28.07 6.74
N SER A 94 26.74 -26.99 7.39
CA SER A 94 25.35 -26.87 7.85
C SER A 94 24.32 -26.90 6.71
N MET A 95 24.75 -26.62 5.48
CA MET A 95 23.89 -26.65 4.29
C MET A 95 23.57 -28.07 3.82
N THR A 96 24.28 -29.07 4.34
CA THR A 96 23.98 -30.49 4.14
C THR A 96 22.92 -31.02 5.11
N GLU A 97 22.64 -30.28 6.20
CA GLU A 97 21.60 -30.64 7.16
C GLU A 97 20.22 -30.60 6.50
N LYS A 98 19.31 -31.45 6.99
CA LYS A 98 17.94 -31.52 6.50
C LYS A 98 17.03 -30.62 7.31
N TYR A 99 16.11 -29.95 6.62
CA TYR A 99 14.94 -29.30 7.18
C TYR A 99 13.71 -29.95 6.54
N ASN A 100 12.83 -30.55 7.33
CA ASN A 100 11.69 -31.35 6.85
C ASN A 100 12.10 -32.38 5.78
N ASP A 101 13.13 -33.18 6.09
CA ASP A 101 13.72 -34.20 5.21
C ASP A 101 14.40 -33.70 3.91
N VAL A 102 14.42 -32.39 3.66
CA VAL A 102 15.07 -31.79 2.49
C VAL A 102 16.38 -31.12 2.90
N PRO A 103 17.52 -31.39 2.22
CA PRO A 103 18.76 -30.68 2.50
C PRO A 103 18.61 -29.16 2.30
N ARG A 104 19.15 -28.36 3.22
CA ARG A 104 19.07 -26.87 3.14
C ARG A 104 19.63 -26.33 1.83
N MET A 105 20.67 -26.94 1.28
CA MET A 105 21.20 -26.59 -0.04
C MET A 105 20.15 -26.73 -1.17
N VAL A 106 19.32 -27.76 -1.13
CA VAL A 106 18.25 -27.97 -2.12
C VAL A 106 17.17 -26.90 -1.99
N LEU A 107 16.82 -26.51 -0.76
CA LEU A 107 15.90 -25.41 -0.50
C LEU A 107 16.46 -24.08 -1.04
N ALA A 108 17.72 -23.78 -0.78
CA ALA A 108 18.39 -22.57 -1.26
C ALA A 108 18.44 -22.53 -2.80
N GLN A 109 18.76 -23.64 -3.46
CA GLN A 109 18.71 -23.75 -4.93
C GLN A 109 17.29 -23.55 -5.47
N THR A 110 16.28 -24.12 -4.82
CA THR A 110 14.88 -23.99 -5.23
C THR A 110 14.41 -22.54 -5.10
N ALA A 111 14.72 -21.88 -3.98
CA ALA A 111 14.41 -20.48 -3.77
C ALA A 111 15.15 -19.57 -4.76
N ALA A 112 16.43 -19.83 -5.04
CA ALA A 112 17.21 -19.07 -6.01
C ALA A 112 16.64 -19.20 -7.44
N LYS A 113 16.23 -20.41 -7.84
CA LYS A 113 15.53 -20.62 -9.12
C LYS A 113 14.21 -19.87 -9.17
N ALA A 114 13.41 -19.95 -8.10
CA ALA A 114 12.15 -19.22 -8.02
C ALA A 114 12.37 -17.70 -8.11
N TRP A 115 13.39 -17.17 -7.42
CA TRP A 115 13.76 -15.76 -7.49
C TRP A 115 14.10 -15.34 -8.93
N VAL A 116 15.04 -16.04 -9.58
CA VAL A 116 15.47 -15.71 -10.95
C VAL A 116 14.31 -15.82 -11.94
N ASN A 117 13.46 -16.85 -11.82
CA ASN A 117 12.35 -17.06 -12.75
C ASN A 117 11.20 -16.05 -12.57
N ASN A 118 11.05 -15.46 -11.38
CA ASN A 118 10.02 -14.45 -11.10
C ASN A 118 10.57 -13.02 -11.16
N LEU A 119 11.88 -12.85 -11.34
CA LEU A 119 12.45 -11.56 -11.66
C LEU A 119 11.93 -11.17 -13.04
N ASP A 120 11.21 -10.04 -13.14
CA ASP A 120 10.67 -9.57 -14.41
C ASP A 120 11.81 -9.26 -15.38
N MET A 121 12.04 -10.18 -16.31
CA MET A 121 13.11 -10.10 -17.30
C MET A 121 12.87 -9.04 -18.37
N SER A 122 11.67 -8.45 -18.45
CA SER A 122 11.37 -7.39 -19.42
C SER A 122 12.03 -6.05 -19.09
N GLN A 123 12.61 -5.95 -17.89
CA GLN A 123 13.22 -4.73 -17.38
C GLN A 123 14.70 -4.91 -17.03
N ASN A 124 15.33 -6.07 -17.20
CA ASN A 124 16.73 -6.26 -16.77
C ASN A 124 17.73 -5.76 -17.83
N GLU A 125 18.86 -5.20 -17.39
CA GLU A 125 20.02 -4.85 -18.27
C GLU A 125 20.69 -6.10 -18.86
#